data_AF-A0A6P7F1S3-F1
#
_entry.id   AF-A0A6P7F1S3-F1
#
_cell.length_a   1.000
_cell.length_b   1.000
_cell.length_c   1.000
_cell.angle_alpha   90.00
_cell.angle_beta   90.00
_cell.angle_gamma   90.00
#
_symmetry.space_group_name_H-M   'P 1'
#
loop_
_entity.id
_entity.type
_entity.pdbx_description
1 polymer ?
#
loop_
_entity_poly.entity_id
_entity_poly.type
_entity_poly.pdbx_seq_one_letter_code
_entity_poly.pdbx_strand_id
1 'polypeptide(L)'
;MLLFGLPGLYPYSGMLFTYFYVVLPHIAPVVYPLATVVQTASVYLTVTVSLERFVAVCHPLRARSLCTYGRARIYVVGIIIFSAMYNLPKLWETTVQKEWSERDNTTIYCVRESELRGNETYIHIYIHWLYLICMYLVPFVALAVLNACIYRQTSAA
;
A
#
# COMPACT_ATOMS: atom_id res chain seq x y z
N MET A 1 -9.46 2.47 8.84
CA MET A 1 -9.92 1.91 10.13
C MET A 1 -11.44 1.91 10.29
N LEU A 2 -12.16 2.99 9.94
CA LEU A 2 -13.63 3.01 10.03
C LEU A 2 -14.35 1.90 9.26
N LEU A 3 -13.87 1.56 8.05
CA LEU A 3 -14.43 0.50 7.20
C LEU A 3 -14.44 -0.88 7.89
N PHE A 4 -13.48 -1.15 8.77
CA PHE A 4 -13.36 -2.44 9.49
C PHE A 4 -13.93 -2.40 10.92
N GLY A 5 -14.11 -1.20 11.51
CA GLY A 5 -14.67 -1.04 12.86
C GLY A 5 -16.20 -1.04 12.90
N LEU A 6 -16.87 -0.41 11.93
CA LEU A 6 -18.33 -0.40 11.78
C LEU A 6 -18.98 -1.80 11.70
N PRO A 7 -18.38 -2.77 10.98
CA PRO A 7 -18.79 -4.17 10.98
C PRO A 7 -18.91 -4.80 12.39
N GLY A 8 -18.06 -4.39 13.34
CA GLY A 8 -18.09 -4.91 14.72
C GLY A 8 -19.27 -4.44 15.57
N LEU A 9 -19.97 -3.38 15.15
CA LEU A 9 -21.15 -2.83 15.84
C LEU A 9 -22.47 -3.45 15.35
N TYR A 10 -22.44 -4.17 14.24
CA TYR A 10 -23.59 -4.87 13.67
C TYR A 10 -24.23 -5.89 14.64
N PRO A 11 -23.49 -6.80 15.32
CA PRO A 11 -24.10 -7.77 16.24
C PRO A 11 -24.77 -7.13 17.46
N TYR A 12 -24.45 -5.87 17.78
CA TYR A 12 -25.04 -5.14 18.91
C TYR A 12 -26.23 -4.26 18.53
N SER A 13 -26.30 -3.76 17.29
CA SER A 13 -27.32 -2.78 16.87
C SER A 13 -28.37 -3.34 15.92
N GLY A 14 -28.11 -4.43 15.19
CA GLY A 14 -29.06 -5.07 14.25
C GLY A 14 -29.49 -4.24 13.03
N MET A 15 -29.24 -2.92 13.03
CA MET A 15 -29.72 -1.97 12.00
C MET A 15 -28.90 -1.96 10.70
N LEU A 16 -27.68 -2.52 10.69
CA LEU A 16 -26.73 -2.39 9.57
C LEU A 16 -26.65 -3.60 8.62
N PHE A 17 -27.69 -4.45 8.57
CA PHE A 17 -27.70 -5.67 7.73
C PHE A 17 -27.35 -5.39 6.25
N THR A 18 -28.05 -4.46 5.60
CA THR A 18 -27.84 -4.13 4.18
C THR A 18 -26.44 -3.55 3.91
N TYR A 19 -25.93 -2.73 4.83
CA TYR A 19 -24.59 -2.16 4.69
C TYR A 19 -23.51 -3.24 4.82
N PHE A 20 -23.69 -4.17 5.75
CA PHE A 20 -22.73 -5.23 6.02
C PHE A 20 -22.70 -6.30 4.92
N TYR A 21 -23.86 -6.74 4.44
CA TYR A 21 -23.96 -7.89 3.52
C TYR A 21 -24.02 -7.53 2.05
N VAL A 22 -24.23 -6.25 1.70
CA VAL A 22 -24.29 -5.80 0.30
C VAL A 22 -23.21 -4.77 0.00
N VAL A 23 -23.09 -3.72 0.82
CA VAL A 23 -22.23 -2.58 0.50
C VAL A 23 -20.75 -2.87 0.82
N LEU A 24 -20.48 -3.35 2.04
CA LEU A 24 -19.14 -3.66 2.52
C LEU A 24 -18.37 -4.67 1.64
N PRO A 25 -18.93 -5.83 1.24
CA PRO A 25 -18.21 -6.83 0.43
C PRO A 25 -17.89 -6.35 -0.99
N HIS A 26 -18.59 -5.34 -1.51
CA HIS A 26 -18.24 -4.70 -2.77
C HIS A 26 -17.14 -3.63 -2.64
N ILE A 27 -17.14 -2.89 -1.52
CA ILE A 27 -16.20 -1.78 -1.29
C ILE A 27 -14.86 -2.28 -0.74
N ALA A 28 -14.88 -3.21 0.19
CA ALA A 28 -13.69 -3.78 0.83
C ALA A 28 -12.62 -4.29 -0.16
N PRO A 29 -12.93 -5.08 -1.20
CA PRO A 29 -11.94 -5.60 -2.14
C PRO A 29 -11.32 -4.52 -3.03
N VAL A 30 -11.92 -3.33 -3.14
CA VAL A 30 -11.37 -2.21 -3.91
C VAL A 30 -10.58 -1.27 -2.99
N VAL A 31 -11.14 -0.94 -1.82
CA VAL A 31 -10.53 0.00 -0.87
C VAL A 31 -9.27 -0.57 -0.24
N TYR A 32 -9.23 -1.87 0.06
CA TYR A 32 -8.05 -2.51 0.64
C TYR A 32 -6.80 -2.42 -0.25
N PRO A 33 -6.80 -2.90 -1.51
CA PRO A 33 -5.64 -2.78 -2.38
C PRO A 33 -5.30 -1.32 -2.70
N LEU A 34 -6.30 -0.45 -2.88
CA LEU A 34 -6.06 0.98 -3.10
C LEU A 34 -5.35 1.62 -1.89
N ALA A 35 -5.76 1.29 -0.67
CA ALA A 35 -5.05 1.74 0.54
C ALA A 35 -3.61 1.23 0.56
N THR A 36 -3.35 -0.01 0.16
CA THR A 36 -1.98 -0.54 0.09
C THR A 36 -1.13 0.15 -0.99
N VAL A 37 -1.71 0.51 -2.15
CA VAL A 37 -1.03 1.32 -3.19
C VAL A 37 -0.63 2.69 -2.65
N VAL A 38 -1.56 3.37 -1.99
CA VAL A 38 -1.31 4.70 -1.41
C VAL A 38 -0.23 4.61 -0.33
N GLN A 39 -0.26 3.55 0.49
CA GLN A 39 0.75 3.29 1.50
C GLN A 39 2.14 3.09 0.87
N THR A 40 2.26 2.23 -0.16
CA THR A 40 3.52 2.01 -0.88
C THR A 40 4.05 3.31 -1.48
N ALA A 41 3.18 4.07 -2.14
CA ALA A 41 3.57 5.33 -2.76
C ALA A 41 4.08 6.33 -1.72
N SER A 42 3.41 6.44 -0.57
CA SER A 42 3.83 7.33 0.53
C SER A 42 5.21 6.97 1.09
N VAL A 43 5.52 5.68 1.21
CA VAL A 43 6.83 5.23 1.72
C VAL A 43 7.94 5.59 0.73
N TYR A 44 7.77 5.26 -0.55
CA TYR A 44 8.78 5.58 -1.56
C TYR A 44 8.93 7.09 -1.78
N LEU A 45 7.84 7.87 -1.73
CA LEU A 45 7.91 9.32 -1.76
C LEU A 45 8.74 9.88 -0.60
N THR A 46 8.59 9.32 0.60
CA THR A 46 9.37 9.73 1.77
C THR A 46 10.87 9.47 1.58
N VAL A 47 11.22 8.32 0.99
CA VAL A 47 12.61 7.99 0.62
C VAL A 47 13.14 8.97 -0.42
N THR A 48 12.36 9.29 -1.46
CA THR A 48 12.74 10.25 -2.50
C THR A 48 12.96 11.65 -1.94
N VAL A 49 12.07 12.14 -1.08
CA VAL A 49 12.25 13.45 -0.41
C VAL A 49 13.51 13.47 0.45
N SER A 50 13.79 12.36 1.14
CA SER A 50 15.02 12.23 1.94
C SER A 50 16.28 12.21 1.06
N LEU A 51 16.21 11.56 -0.10
CA LEU A 51 17.28 11.58 -1.12
C LEU A 51 17.52 13.00 -1.65
N GLU A 52 16.46 13.74 -1.97
CA GLU A 52 16.58 15.14 -2.43
C GLU A 52 17.26 16.01 -1.36
N ARG A 53 16.88 15.86 -0.09
CA ARG A 53 17.54 16.56 1.03
C ARG A 53 19.01 16.17 1.17
N PHE A 54 19.32 14.88 1.07
CA PHE A 54 20.71 14.40 1.12
C PHE A 54 21.56 15.01 0.00
N VAL A 55 21.06 15.00 -1.24
CA VAL A 55 21.76 15.60 -2.39
C VAL A 55 21.95 17.11 -2.21
N ALA A 56 20.94 17.80 -1.68
CA ALA A 56 21.03 19.23 -1.38
C ALA A 56 22.13 19.58 -0.37
N VAL A 57 22.31 18.76 0.67
CA VAL A 57 23.30 18.98 1.73
C VAL A 57 24.70 18.54 1.31
N CYS A 58 24.85 17.30 0.84
CA CYS A 58 26.17 16.72 0.54
C CYS A 58 26.73 17.15 -0.82
N HIS A 59 25.88 17.48 -1.79
CA HIS A 59 26.29 17.85 -3.14
C HIS A 59 25.51 19.05 -3.69
N PRO A 60 25.66 20.26 -3.10
CA PRO A 60 24.89 21.45 -3.48
C PRO A 60 25.00 21.82 -4.97
N LEU A 61 26.14 21.54 -5.61
CA LEU A 61 26.33 21.76 -7.05
C LEU A 61 25.52 20.79 -7.94
N ARG A 62 25.32 19.54 -7.50
CA ARG A 62 24.46 18.55 -8.20
C ARG A 62 22.99 18.70 -7.80
N ALA A 63 22.69 19.24 -6.64
CA ALA A 63 21.32 19.55 -6.21
C ALA A 63 20.62 20.49 -7.20
N ARG A 64 21.35 21.47 -7.75
CA ARG A 64 20.79 22.41 -8.75
C ARG A 64 20.37 21.72 -10.06
N SER A 65 21.01 20.60 -10.45
CA SER A 65 20.68 19.86 -11.68
C SER A 65 19.78 18.63 -11.45
N LEU A 66 19.73 18.10 -10.22
CA LEU A 66 18.88 16.98 -9.81
C LEU A 66 17.51 17.43 -9.28
N CYS A 67 17.46 18.51 -8.49
CA CYS A 67 16.20 19.12 -7.99
C CYS A 67 15.51 20.01 -9.04
N THR A 68 15.61 19.68 -10.33
CA THR A 68 14.78 20.33 -11.34
C THR A 68 13.37 19.75 -11.25
N TYR A 69 12.37 20.59 -10.99
CA TYR A 69 10.95 20.20 -10.82
C TYR A 69 10.43 19.21 -11.87
N GLY A 70 10.89 19.33 -13.13
CA GLY A 70 10.52 18.40 -14.20
C GLY A 70 10.98 16.95 -13.97
N ARG A 71 12.19 16.74 -13.46
CA ARG A 71 12.74 15.40 -13.18
C ARG A 71 12.15 14.80 -11.91
N ALA A 72 12.00 15.62 -10.85
CA ALA A 72 11.30 15.21 -9.63
C ALA A 72 9.90 14.68 -9.93
N ARG A 73 9.14 15.37 -10.81
CA ARG A 73 7.83 14.91 -11.26
C ARG A 73 7.87 13.55 -11.97
N ILE A 74 8.88 13.29 -12.80
CA ILE A 74 9.05 11.99 -13.46
C ILE A 74 9.28 10.88 -12.42
N TYR A 75 10.12 11.13 -11.40
CA TYR A 75 10.32 10.16 -10.32
C TYR A 75 9.04 9.87 -9.54
N VAL A 76 8.27 10.91 -9.20
CA VAL A 76 6.97 10.76 -8.51
C VAL A 76 5.99 9.93 -9.35
N VAL A 77 5.84 10.25 -10.64
CA VAL A 77 4.96 9.49 -11.54
C VAL A 77 5.43 8.04 -11.68
N GLY A 78 6.74 7.82 -11.79
CA GLY A 78 7.34 6.48 -11.81
C GLY A 78 7.03 5.67 -10.55
N ILE A 79 7.12 6.30 -9.36
CA ILE A 79 6.79 5.68 -8.08
C ILE A 79 5.31 5.31 -8.00
N ILE A 80 4.43 6.17 -8.49
CA ILE A 80 2.98 5.90 -8.51
C ILE A 80 2.68 4.72 -9.43
N ILE A 81 3.25 4.69 -10.63
CA ILE A 81 3.08 3.59 -11.59
C ILE A 81 3.63 2.28 -11.00
N PHE A 82 4.85 2.31 -10.44
CA PHE A 82 5.45 1.16 -9.79
C PHE A 82 4.61 0.65 -8.62
N SER A 83 4.13 1.55 -7.76
CA SER A 83 3.26 1.21 -6.62
C SER A 83 1.93 0.61 -7.07
N ALA A 84 1.34 1.14 -8.14
CA ALA A 84 0.12 0.60 -8.73
C ALA A 84 0.35 -0.78 -9.33
N MET A 85 1.42 -0.97 -10.11
CA MET A 85 1.79 -2.26 -10.71
C MET A 85 2.12 -3.32 -9.65
N TYR A 86 2.83 -2.94 -8.58
CA TYR A 86 3.20 -3.85 -7.51
C TYR A 86 1.99 -4.34 -6.70
N ASN A 87 0.96 -3.51 -6.52
CA ASN A 87 -0.26 -3.92 -5.82
C ASN A 87 -1.37 -4.38 -6.78
N LEU A 88 -1.15 -4.33 -8.09
CA LEU A 88 -2.12 -4.77 -9.10
C LEU A 88 -2.54 -6.24 -8.92
N PRO A 89 -1.62 -7.19 -8.61
CA PRO A 89 -2.00 -8.59 -8.38
C PRO A 89 -2.98 -8.77 -7.21
N LYS A 90 -2.89 -7.92 -6.17
CA LYS A 90 -3.82 -7.96 -5.03
C LYS A 90 -5.26 -7.63 -5.42
N LEU A 91 -5.48 -6.85 -6.49
CA LEU A 91 -6.82 -6.57 -7.01
C LEU A 91 -7.46 -7.83 -7.62
N TRP A 92 -6.65 -8.72 -8.19
CA TRP A 92 -7.11 -9.98 -8.79
C TRP A 92 -7.15 -11.16 -7.82
N GLU A 93 -6.54 -11.02 -6.64
CA GLU A 93 -6.62 -12.03 -5.58
C GLU A 93 -8.01 -12.12 -4.92
N THR A 94 -8.84 -11.09 -5.04
CA THR A 94 -10.09 -10.98 -4.31
C THR A 94 -11.30 -11.08 -5.24
N THR A 95 -12.12 -12.12 -5.07
CA THR A 95 -13.37 -12.29 -5.84
C THR A 95 -14.59 -12.16 -4.93
N VAL A 96 -15.61 -11.44 -5.38
CA VAL A 96 -16.89 -11.35 -4.65
C VAL A 96 -17.80 -12.44 -5.18
N GLN A 97 -18.14 -13.43 -4.35
CA GLN A 97 -19.12 -14.46 -4.67
C GLN A 97 -20.46 -14.17 -3.98
N LYS A 98 -21.54 -14.54 -4.66
CA LYS A 98 -22.90 -14.46 -4.14
C LYS A 98 -23.23 -15.77 -3.46
N GLU A 99 -23.58 -15.72 -2.18
CA GLU A 99 -24.00 -16.90 -1.41
C GLU A 99 -25.42 -16.68 -0.90
N TRP A 100 -26.22 -17.74 -0.87
CA TRP A 100 -27.60 -17.66 -0.40
C TRP A 100 -27.64 -17.89 1.11
N SER A 101 -28.10 -16.91 1.89
CA SER A 101 -28.30 -17.08 3.33
C SER A 101 -29.67 -17.68 3.58
N GLU A 102 -29.70 -18.94 4.02
CA GLU A 102 -30.94 -19.64 4.39
C GLU A 102 -31.59 -19.05 5.64
N ARG A 103 -30.83 -18.36 6.51
CA ARG A 103 -31.36 -17.70 7.72
C ARG A 103 -32.09 -16.40 7.44
N ASP A 104 -31.60 -15.61 6.50
CA ASP A 104 -32.15 -14.28 6.19
C ASP A 104 -32.96 -14.25 4.89
N ASN A 105 -33.14 -15.42 4.25
CA ASN A 105 -33.84 -15.62 2.97
C ASN A 105 -33.42 -14.62 1.89
N THR A 106 -32.13 -14.27 1.88
CA THR A 106 -31.56 -13.17 1.08
C THR A 106 -30.18 -13.56 0.55
N THR A 107 -29.86 -13.08 -0.66
CA THR A 107 -28.52 -13.23 -1.26
C THR A 107 -27.52 -12.32 -0.56
N ILE A 108 -26.50 -12.90 0.06
CA ILE A 108 -25.38 -12.19 0.69
C ILE A 108 -24.15 -12.22 -0.22
N TYR A 109 -23.31 -11.20 -0.13
CA TYR A 109 -22.06 -11.12 -0.89
C TYR A 109 -20.89 -11.44 0.04
N CYS A 110 -20.15 -12.51 -0.27
CA CYS A 110 -18.99 -12.94 0.49
C CYS A 110 -17.72 -12.75 -0.33
N VAL A 111 -16.68 -12.23 0.31
CA VAL A 111 -15.37 -12.08 -0.30
C VAL A 111 -14.65 -13.41 -0.21
N ARG A 112 -14.40 -14.07 -1.35
CA ARG A 112 -13.71 -15.36 -1.44
C ARG A 112 -12.37 -15.19 -2.15
N GLU A 113 -11.37 -15.91 -1.66
CA GLU A 113 -10.03 -15.91 -2.23
C GLU A 113 -10.05 -16.54 -3.64
N SER A 114 -9.40 -15.88 -4.60
CA SER A 114 -9.24 -16.37 -5.97
C SER A 114 -8.26 -17.56 -6.01
N GLU A 115 -8.32 -18.40 -7.06
CA GLU A 115 -7.42 -19.55 -7.25
C GLU A 115 -5.92 -19.17 -7.19
N LEU A 116 -5.58 -17.93 -7.56
CA LEU A 116 -4.24 -17.37 -7.44
C LEU A 116 -3.67 -17.41 -6.02
N ARG A 117 -4.56 -17.23 -5.03
CA ARG A 117 -4.23 -17.24 -3.60
C ARG A 117 -4.31 -18.63 -2.98
N GLY A 118 -4.77 -19.63 -3.72
CA GLY A 118 -4.70 -21.03 -3.30
C GLY A 118 -3.29 -21.64 -3.41
N ASN A 119 -2.36 -20.96 -4.09
CA ASN A 119 -0.98 -21.44 -4.23
C ASN A 119 -0.11 -20.91 -3.08
N GLU A 120 0.19 -21.79 -2.11
CA GLU A 120 1.04 -21.48 -0.95
C GLU A 120 2.39 -20.88 -1.34
N THR A 121 2.97 -21.32 -2.46
CA THR A 121 4.28 -20.83 -2.94
C THR A 121 4.20 -19.36 -3.34
N TYR A 122 3.10 -18.96 -3.99
CA TYR A 122 2.86 -17.57 -4.36
C TYR A 122 2.67 -16.69 -3.13
N ILE A 123 1.89 -17.14 -2.15
CA ILE A 123 1.66 -16.40 -0.89
C ILE A 123 2.96 -16.18 -0.12
N HIS A 124 3.77 -17.24 0.05
CA HIS A 124 5.00 -17.11 0.83
C HIS A 124 6.00 -16.17 0.15
N ILE A 125 6.24 -16.34 -1.16
CA ILE A 125 7.26 -15.55 -1.85
C ILE A 125 6.77 -14.11 -2.10
N TYR A 126 5.56 -13.94 -2.62
CA TYR A 126 5.08 -12.64 -3.08
C TYR A 126 4.51 -11.80 -1.92
N ILE A 127 3.65 -12.39 -1.09
CA ILE A 127 2.96 -11.64 -0.03
C ILE A 127 3.86 -11.44 1.20
N HIS A 128 4.68 -12.43 1.58
CA HIS A 128 5.53 -12.30 2.76
C HIS A 128 6.91 -11.74 2.43
N TRP A 129 7.69 -12.45 1.61
CA TRP A 129 9.09 -12.08 1.38
C TRP A 129 9.25 -10.79 0.56
N LEU A 130 8.59 -10.69 -0.59
CA LEU A 130 8.73 -9.53 -1.45
C LEU A 130 8.17 -8.26 -0.79
N TYR A 131 7.02 -8.37 -0.12
CA TYR A 131 6.45 -7.25 0.64
C TYR A 131 7.36 -6.84 1.81
N LEU A 132 7.90 -7.79 2.57
CA LEU A 132 8.80 -7.45 3.68
C LEU A 132 10.05 -6.73 3.17
N ILE A 133 10.67 -7.24 2.11
CA ILE A 133 11.91 -6.69 1.57
C ILE A 133 11.65 -5.32 0.91
N CYS A 134 10.74 -5.26 -0.07
CA CYS A 134 10.53 -4.04 -0.85
C CYS A 134 9.84 -2.94 -0.05
N MET A 135 8.89 -3.28 0.82
CA MET A 135 8.07 -2.30 1.53
C MET A 135 8.64 -1.89 2.90
N TYR A 136 9.46 -2.72 3.55
CA TYR A 136 10.06 -2.38 4.84
C TYR A 136 11.58 -2.28 4.77
N LEU A 137 12.27 -3.35 4.38
CA LEU A 137 13.73 -3.41 4.48
C LEU A 137 14.41 -2.34 3.61
N VAL A 138 14.05 -2.27 2.33
CA VAL A 138 14.62 -1.32 1.37
C VAL A 138 14.41 0.13 1.80
N PRO A 139 13.18 0.61 2.06
CA PRO A 139 12.98 2.00 2.46
C PRO A 139 13.61 2.31 3.83
N PHE A 140 13.60 1.37 4.77
CA PHE A 140 14.22 1.58 6.08
C PHE A 140 15.75 1.73 5.97
N VAL A 141 16.42 0.82 5.25
CA VAL A 141 17.86 0.89 5.02
C VAL A 141 18.21 2.16 4.24
N ALA A 142 17.43 2.52 3.22
CA ALA A 142 17.65 3.76 2.47
C ALA A 142 17.55 4.98 3.39
N LEU A 143 16.50 5.09 4.21
CA LEU A 143 16.36 6.20 5.16
C LEU A 143 17.49 6.23 6.20
N ALA A 144 17.87 5.08 6.74
CA ALA A 144 18.96 4.98 7.72
C ALA A 144 20.29 5.46 7.13
N VAL A 145 20.64 4.99 5.92
CA VAL A 145 21.87 5.39 5.23
C VAL A 145 21.85 6.88 4.89
N LEU A 146 20.73 7.40 4.39
CA LEU A 146 20.60 8.82 4.04
C LEU A 146 20.74 9.72 5.26
N ASN A 147 20.04 9.40 6.35
CA ASN A 147 20.12 10.15 7.59
C ASN A 147 21.52 10.07 8.21
N ALA A 148 22.18 8.91 8.18
CA ALA A 148 23.55 8.75 8.66
C ALA A 148 24.54 9.61 7.87
N CYS A 149 24.41 9.64 6.54
CA CYS A 149 25.28 10.46 5.70
C CYS A 149 25.04 11.97 5.91
N ILE A 150 23.78 12.40 6.05
CA ILE A 150 23.45 13.80 6.37
C ILE A 150 24.10 14.18 7.71
N TYR A 151 23.94 13.35 8.74
CA TYR A 151 24.51 13.60 10.06
C TYR A 151 26.03 13.78 10.01
N ARG A 152 26.74 12.87 9.30
CA ARG A 152 28.21 12.95 9.13
C ARG A 152 28.65 14.25 8.46
N GLN A 153 27.92 14.73 7.46
CA GLN A 153 28.24 15.96 6.75
C GLN A 153 28.03 17.18 7.65
N THR A 154 26.95 17.20 8.43
CA THR A 154 26.66 18.30 9.37
C THR A 154 27.60 18.34 10.56
N SER A 155 28.13 17.20 11.02
CA SER A 155 29.12 17.16 12.11
C SER A 155 30.55 17.49 11.67
N ALA A 156 30.82 17.44 10.36
CA ALA A 156 32.15 17.70 9.78
C ALA A 156 32.32 19.14 9.25
N ALA A 157 31.24 19.94 9.27
CA ALA A 157 31.23 21.36 8.93
C ALA A 157 31.25 22.20 10.21
#